data_AF-A0A925HKH7-F1
#
_entry.id   AF-A0A925HKH7-F1
#
_cell.length_a   1.000
_cell.length_b   1.000
_cell.length_c   1.000
_cell.angle_alpha   90.00
_cell.angle_beta   90.00
_cell.angle_gamma   90.00
#
_symmetry.space_group_name_H-M   'P 1'
#
loop_
_entity.id
_entity.type
_entity.pdbx_description
1 polymer ?
#
loop_
_entity_poly.entity_id
_entity_poly.type
_entity_poly.pdbx_seq_one_letter_code
_entity_poly.pdbx_strand_id
1 'polypeptide(L)' 'NRKPANVTQDGRKLRRYKRRWTVERTNSWFQNFRRMCIRYEKSTMLFQGFLHLGCSIILLKQVYG' A
#
# COMPACT_ATOMS: atom_id res chain seq x y z
N ASN A 1 -3.27 39.01 6.41
CA ASN A 1 -2.06 38.35 6.96
C ASN A 1 -2.40 37.06 7.72
N ARG A 2 -2.75 35.97 7.00
CA ARG A 2 -2.88 34.64 7.63
C ARG A 2 -1.46 34.07 7.78
N LYS A 3 -0.92 34.07 9.00
CA LYS A 3 0.33 33.36 9.29
C LYS A 3 0.06 31.85 9.22
N PRO A 4 0.92 31.03 8.59
CA PRO A 4 0.74 29.58 8.56
C PRO A 4 1.11 29.02 9.94
N ALA A 5 0.16 29.08 10.89
CA ALA A 5 0.36 28.64 12.27
C ALA A 5 0.44 27.09 12.40
N ASN A 6 0.22 26.36 11.32
CA ASN A 6 0.21 24.89 11.29
C ASN A 6 1.23 24.35 10.30
N VAL A 7 2.52 24.59 10.54
CA VAL A 7 3.57 23.89 9.79
C VAL A 7 3.64 22.45 10.32
N THR A 8 2.89 21.54 9.69
CA THR A 8 2.85 20.11 10.06
C THR A 8 4.12 19.35 9.67
N GLN A 9 5.02 19.99 8.92
CA GLN A 9 6.26 19.39 8.44
C GLN A 9 7.47 19.94 9.20
N ASP A 10 8.24 19.04 9.78
CA ASP A 10 9.41 19.29 10.64
C ASP A 10 10.64 19.86 9.89
N GLY A 11 10.49 20.39 8.67
CA GLY A 11 11.59 20.97 7.85
C GLY A 11 12.72 20.01 7.45
N ARG A 12 12.77 18.80 8.02
CA ARG A 12 13.74 17.75 7.73
C ARG A 12 13.57 17.25 6.30
N LYS A 13 14.68 16.95 5.62
CA LYS A 13 14.66 16.22 4.34
C LYS A 13 13.73 15.01 4.47
N LEU A 14 12.81 14.85 3.53
CA LEU A 14 11.65 13.93 3.50
C LEU A 14 12.03 12.43 3.57
N ARG A 15 12.75 12.02 4.62
CA ARG A 15 13.25 10.65 4.86
C ARG A 15 12.11 9.65 5.00
N ARG A 16 11.00 10.09 5.62
CA ARG A 16 9.78 9.29 5.81
C ARG A 16 9.05 9.05 4.49
N TYR A 17 8.97 10.04 3.60
CA TYR A 17 8.33 9.88 2.28
C TYR A 17 9.05 8.86 1.41
N LYS A 18 10.38 8.84 1.41
CA LYS A 18 11.17 7.84 0.66
C LYS A 18 10.85 6.40 1.10
N ARG A 19 10.58 6.18 2.39
CA ARG A 19 10.18 4.87 2.94
C ARG A 19 8.70 4.55 2.65
N ARG A 20 7.84 5.56 2.72
CA ARG A 20 6.38 5.43 2.52
C ARG A 20 6.03 4.99 1.09
N TRP A 21 6.77 5.48 0.11
CA TRP A 21 6.59 5.12 -1.30
C TRP A 21 6.57 3.60 -1.54
N THR A 22 7.42 2.83 -0.84
CA THR A 22 7.44 1.36 -0.98
C THR A 22 6.11 0.73 -0.58
N VAL A 23 5.55 1.19 0.55
CA VAL A 23 4.25 0.71 1.07
C VAL A 23 3.09 1.16 0.19
N GLU A 24 3.12 2.40 -0.28
CA GLU A 24 2.09 2.93 -1.17
C GLU A 24 2.08 2.21 -2.52
N ARG A 25 3.27 1.92 -3.06
CA ARG A 25 3.42 1.12 -4.29
C ARG A 25 2.86 -0.29 -4.09
N THR A 26 3.19 -0.98 -2.99
CA THR A 26 2.64 -2.32 -2.72
C THR A 26 1.12 -2.27 -2.56
N ASN A 27 0.58 -1.25 -1.89
CA ASN A 27 -0.88 -1.07 -1.77
C ASN A 27 -1.53 -0.79 -3.13
N SER A 28 -0.89 -0.03 -4.01
CA SER A 28 -1.37 0.20 -5.38
C SER A 28 -1.43 -1.11 -6.17
N TRP A 29 -0.44 -1.99 -6.02
CA TRP A 29 -0.50 -3.34 -6.63
C TRP A 29 -1.67 -4.15 -6.11
N PHE A 30 -1.91 -4.14 -4.79
CA PHE A 30 -3.06 -4.84 -4.21
C PHE A 30 -4.40 -4.28 -4.68
N GLN A 31 -4.51 -2.95 -4.87
CA GLN A 31 -5.73 -2.32 -5.38
C GLN A 31 -6.09 -2.71 -6.82
N ASN A 32 -5.13 -3.22 -7.62
CA ASN A 32 -5.44 -3.77 -8.93
C ASN A 32 -6.21 -5.10 -8.85
N PHE A 33 -6.16 -5.81 -7.72
CA PHE A 33 -6.99 -7.00 -7.51
C PHE A 33 -8.34 -6.59 -6.94
N ARG A 34 -9.40 -6.67 -7.77
CA ARG A 34 -10.77 -6.26 -7.39
C ARG A 34 -11.24 -6.84 -6.05
N ARG A 35 -10.88 -8.09 -5.76
CA ARG A 35 -11.27 -8.81 -4.52
C ARG A 35 -10.48 -8.39 -3.28
N MET A 36 -9.36 -7.70 -3.47
CA MET A 36 -8.51 -7.15 -2.40
C MET A 36 -8.74 -5.64 -2.21
N CYS A 37 -9.10 -4.93 -3.27
CA CYS A 37 -9.48 -3.51 -3.25
C CYS A 37 -10.75 -3.26 -2.44
N ILE A 38 -11.80 -4.06 -2.68
CA ILE A 38 -13.02 -4.04 -1.88
C ILE A 38 -13.08 -5.35 -1.11
N ARG A 39 -13.20 -5.26 0.22
CA ARG A 39 -13.32 -6.43 1.08
C ARG A 39 -14.75 -6.98 1.04
N TYR A 40 -14.97 -7.96 0.17
CA TYR A 40 -16.22 -8.72 0.11
C TYR A 40 -16.28 -9.85 1.15
N GLU A 41 -15.12 -10.30 1.64
CA GLU A 41 -15.02 -11.47 2.51
C GLU A 41 -15.38 -11.13 3.96
N LYS A 42 -16.39 -11.83 4.49
CA LYS A 42 -16.78 -11.73 5.91
C LYS A 42 -15.72 -12.32 6.83
N SER A 43 -15.09 -13.43 6.42
CA SER A 43 -14.03 -14.09 7.19
C SER A 43 -12.67 -13.40 7.02
N THR A 44 -11.97 -13.17 8.13
CA THR A 44 -10.59 -12.65 8.14
C THR A 44 -9.61 -13.64 7.53
N MET A 45 -9.79 -14.94 7.78
CA MET A 45 -8.92 -16.00 7.25
C MET A 45 -8.97 -16.06 5.72
N LEU A 46 -10.16 -15.93 5.15
CA LEU A 46 -10.34 -15.97 3.70
C LEU A 46 -9.70 -14.74 3.04
N PHE A 47 -9.86 -13.55 3.64
CA PHE A 47 -9.16 -12.35 3.19
C PHE A 47 -7.63 -12.51 3.26
N GLN A 48 -7.12 -13.11 4.35
CA GLN A 48 -5.68 -13.36 4.50
C GLN A 48 -5.16 -14.36 3.45
N GLY A 49 -5.94 -15.37 3.09
CA GLY A 49 -5.62 -16.29 1.99
C GLY A 49 -5.51 -15.56 0.64
N PHE A 50 -6.45 -14.65 0.34
CA PHE A 50 -6.37 -13.83 -0.88
C PHE A 50 -5.18 -12.88 -0.89
N LEU A 51 -4.82 -12.32 0.27
CA LEU A 51 -3.62 -11.49 0.41
C LEU A 51 -2.36 -12.27 0.02
N HIS A 52 -2.17 -13.46 0.60
CA HIS A 52 -1.04 -14.34 0.29
C HIS A 52 -1.01 -14.77 -1.18
N LEU A 53 -2.18 -15.06 -1.76
CA LEU A 53 -2.30 -15.37 -3.18
C LEU A 53 -1.87 -14.19 -4.06
N GLY A 54 -2.32 -12.96 -3.74
CA GLY A 54 -1.90 -11.76 -4.47
C GLY A 54 -0.41 -11.49 -4.37
N CYS A 55 0.19 -11.69 -3.18
CA CYS A 55 1.64 -11.64 -3.01
C CYS A 55 2.37 -12.64 -3.91
N SER A 56 1.86 -13.88 -3.99
CA SER A 56 2.43 -14.94 -4.83
C SER A 56 2.36 -14.60 -6.31
N ILE A 57 1.24 -14.04 -6.79
CA ILE A 57 1.10 -13.60 -8.18
C ILE A 57 2.06 -12.45 -8.51
N ILE A 58 2.20 -11.46 -7.62
CA ILE A 58 3.16 -10.36 -7.81
C ILE A 58 4.59 -10.90 -7.89
N LEU A 59 4.96 -11.82 -6.99
CA LEU A 59 6.28 -12.46 -6.98
C LEU A 59 6.53 -13.20 -8.30
N LEU A 60 5.59 -14.05 -8.73
CA LEU A 60 5.70 -14.80 -9.98
C LEU A 60 5.89 -13.87 -11.18
N LYS A 61 5.15 -12.76 -11.22
CA LYS A 61 5.30 -11.75 -12.28
C LYS A 61 6.66 -11.06 -12.26
N GLN A 62 7.31 -10.91 -11.10
CA GLN A 62 8.66 -10.32 -11.02
C GLN A 62 9.78 -11.30 -11.37
N VAL A 63 9.57 -12.60 -11.14
CA VAL A 63 10.60 -13.63 -11.38
C VAL A 63 10.55 -14.13 -12.82
N TYR A 64 9.35 -14.33 -13.36
CA TYR A 64 9.14 -14.95 -14.67
C TYR A 64 8.72 -13.98 -15.78
N GLY A 65 8.33 -12.75 -15.43
CA GLY A 65 7.95 -11.70 -16.37
C GLY A 65 9.01 -10.61 -16.47
#